data_AF-A0A537W3E2-F1
#
_entry.id   AF-A0A537W3E2-F1
#
_cell.length_a   1.000
_cell.length_b   1.000
_cell.length_c   1.000
_cell.angle_alpha   90.00
_cell.angle_beta   90.00
_cell.angle_gamma   90.00
#
_symmetry.space_group_name_H-M   'P 1'
#
loop_
_entity.id
_entity.type
_entity.pdbx_description
1 polymer ?
#
loop_
_entity_poly.entity_id
_entity_poly.type
_entity_poly.pdbx_seq_one_letter_code
_entity_poly.pdbx_strand_id
1 'polypeptide(L)'
;MRVALDGRPVSDPNGVGRYTRCLLRALRDTAAASDEVLETHHPSTTMRSERPDVLHSPWIAGAMLHPPCPLVVTIHDLSWLKRPSERLRTGLRMRLRHLAVAAAARARLGARDRGGRRSGDVPAHPG
;
A
#
# COMPACT_ATOMS: atom_id res chain seq x y z
N MET A 1 -4.81 -25.13 -9.65
CA MET A 1 -4.07 -23.84 -9.64
C MET A 1 -3.53 -23.59 -8.24
N ARG A 2 -2.28 -23.12 -8.12
CA ARG A 2 -1.63 -22.81 -6.84
C ARG A 2 -1.73 -21.32 -6.55
N VAL A 3 -2.52 -20.97 -5.54
CA VAL A 3 -2.76 -19.59 -5.10
C VAL A 3 -2.03 -19.37 -3.79
N ALA A 4 -1.04 -18.46 -3.76
CA ALA A 4 -0.48 -18.00 -2.50
C ALA A 4 -1.30 -16.83 -1.96
N LEU A 5 -1.69 -16.91 -0.68
CA LEU A 5 -2.35 -15.84 0.05
C LEU A 5 -1.38 -15.25 1.08
N ASP A 6 -1.16 -13.93 1.02
CA ASP A 6 -0.43 -13.20 2.05
C ASP A 6 -1.25 -13.16 3.36
N GLY A 7 -0.85 -13.99 4.32
CA GLY A 7 -1.44 -14.14 5.64
C GLY A 7 -0.91 -13.17 6.70
N ARG A 8 0.06 -12.29 6.39
CA ARG A 8 0.56 -11.29 7.36
C ARG A 8 -0.54 -10.48 8.07
N PRO A 9 -1.63 -10.03 7.41
CA PRO A 9 -2.68 -9.28 8.09
C PRO A 9 -3.65 -10.16 8.92
N VAL A 10 -3.52 -11.49 8.93
CA VAL A 10 -4.51 -12.38 9.60
C VAL A 10 -4.64 -12.11 11.10
N SER A 11 -3.55 -11.66 11.74
CA SER A 11 -3.48 -11.30 13.16
C SER A 11 -3.94 -9.87 13.45
N ASP A 12 -4.24 -9.07 12.42
CA ASP A 12 -4.75 -7.70 12.63
C ASP A 12 -6.16 -7.77 13.25
N PRO A 13 -6.40 -7.10 14.39
CA PRO A 13 -7.71 -7.07 15.02
C PRO A 13 -8.74 -6.23 14.24
N ASN A 14 -8.30 -5.39 13.31
CA ASN A 14 -9.15 -4.49 12.53
C ASN A 14 -9.76 -5.19 11.30
N GLY A 15 -10.46 -4.40 10.47
CA GLY A 15 -11.19 -4.86 9.30
C GLY A 15 -10.36 -5.68 8.30
N VAL A 16 -9.09 -5.33 8.11
CA VAL A 16 -8.19 -6.07 7.19
C VAL A 16 -7.99 -7.51 7.65
N GLY A 17 -7.76 -7.77 8.93
CA GLY A 17 -7.58 -9.13 9.43
C GLY A 17 -8.86 -9.93 9.42
N ARG A 18 -10.01 -9.30 9.72
CA ARG A 18 -11.33 -9.94 9.54
C ARG A 18 -11.53 -10.35 8.08
N TYR A 19 -11.26 -9.45 7.14
CA TYR A 19 -11.36 -9.75 5.71
C TYR A 19 -10.45 -10.91 5.32
N THR A 20 -9.18 -10.90 5.73
CA THR A 20 -8.24 -11.98 5.40
C THR A 20 -8.70 -13.34 5.94
N ARG A 21 -9.21 -13.40 7.18
CA ARG A 21 -9.77 -14.64 7.76
C ARG A 21 -10.98 -15.15 6.98
N CYS A 22 -11.89 -14.24 6.60
CA CYS A 22 -13.05 -14.60 5.78
C CYS A 22 -12.65 -15.06 4.37
N LEU A 23 -11.71 -14.36 3.73
CA LEU A 23 -11.20 -14.70 2.40
C LEU A 23 -10.52 -16.07 2.41
N LEU A 24 -9.64 -16.33 3.37
CA LEU A 24 -8.95 -17.62 3.48
C LEU A 24 -9.93 -18.77 3.67
N ARG A 25 -10.94 -18.58 4.53
CA ARG A 25 -12.02 -19.56 4.69
C ARG A 25 -12.77 -19.79 3.39
N ALA A 26 -13.22 -18.72 2.72
CA ALA A 26 -13.94 -18.82 1.46
C ALA A 26 -13.11 -19.54 0.38
N LEU A 27 -11.81 -19.21 0.25
CA LEU A 27 -10.91 -19.87 -0.70
C LEU A 27 -10.79 -21.37 -0.42
N ARG A 28 -10.70 -21.78 0.85
CA ARG A 28 -10.68 -23.21 1.22
C ARG A 28 -12.02 -23.89 0.94
N ASP A 29 -13.12 -23.21 1.21
CA ASP A 29 -14.48 -23.74 1.03
C ASP A 29 -14.87 -23.86 -0.46
N THR A 30 -14.29 -23.03 -1.34
CA THR A 30 -14.63 -22.99 -2.78
C THR A 30 -13.55 -23.50 -3.72
N ALA A 31 -12.39 -23.92 -3.20
CA ALA A 31 -11.30 -24.46 -4.03
C ALA A 31 -11.77 -25.74 -4.75
N ALA A 32 -11.46 -25.85 -6.05
CA ALA A 32 -11.62 -27.12 -6.73
C ALA A 32 -10.61 -28.15 -6.17
N ALA A 33 -10.89 -29.45 -6.34
CA ALA A 33 -10.00 -30.50 -5.86
C ALA A 33 -8.57 -30.43 -6.44
N SER A 34 -8.39 -29.78 -7.59
CA SER A 34 -7.10 -29.54 -8.25
C SER A 34 -6.45 -28.20 -7.90
N ASP A 35 -7.06 -27.41 -7.02
CA ASP A 35 -6.53 -26.13 -6.57
C ASP A 35 -5.86 -26.25 -5.20
N GLU A 36 -4.78 -25.50 -5.01
CA GLU A 36 -4.01 -25.46 -3.78
C GLU A 36 -3.93 -24.02 -3.27
N VAL A 37 -4.29 -23.83 -2.00
CA VAL A 37 -4.22 -22.52 -1.32
C VAL A 37 -3.06 -22.54 -0.33
N LEU A 38 -2.01 -21.79 -0.64
CA LEU A 38 -0.80 -21.63 0.17
C LEU A 38 -0.92 -20.37 1.03
N GLU A 39 -1.17 -20.53 2.32
CA GLU A 39 -1.11 -19.41 3.26
C GLU A 39 0.35 -19.11 3.64
N THR A 40 0.80 -17.85 3.51
CA THR A 40 2.17 -17.46 3.85
C THR A 40 2.26 -16.15 4.61
N HIS A 41 3.12 -16.11 5.62
CA HIS A 41 3.53 -14.87 6.30
C HIS A 41 4.84 -14.28 5.73
N HIS A 42 5.46 -14.97 4.76
CA HIS A 42 6.74 -14.62 4.16
C HIS A 42 6.66 -14.66 2.63
N PRO A 43 5.86 -13.78 1.99
CA PRO A 43 5.53 -13.88 0.57
C PRO A 43 6.76 -13.91 -0.33
N SER A 44 7.79 -13.10 -0.08
CA SER A 44 9.03 -13.10 -0.87
C SER A 44 9.77 -14.44 -0.87
N THR A 45 9.71 -15.18 0.25
CA THR A 45 10.34 -16.50 0.37
C THR A 45 9.48 -17.55 -0.33
N THR A 46 8.18 -17.55 -0.07
CA THR A 46 7.22 -18.46 -0.72
C THR A 46 7.22 -18.32 -2.24
N MET A 47 7.35 -17.10 -2.77
CA MET A 47 7.49 -16.89 -4.22
C MET A 47 8.71 -17.59 -4.83
N ARG A 48 9.80 -17.70 -4.07
CA ARG A 48 11.04 -18.34 -4.55
C ARG A 48 10.99 -19.86 -4.41
N SER A 49 10.46 -20.37 -3.30
CA SER A 49 10.45 -21.82 -3.01
C SER A 49 9.28 -22.54 -3.67
N GLU A 50 8.07 -21.98 -3.56
CA GLU A 50 6.85 -22.65 -4.00
C GLU A 50 6.48 -22.31 -5.44
N ARG A 51 6.86 -21.13 -5.94
CA ARG A 51 6.51 -20.65 -7.30
C ARG A 51 5.01 -20.82 -7.64
N PRO A 52 4.10 -20.22 -6.87
CA PRO A 52 2.67 -20.31 -7.14
C PRO A 52 2.28 -19.54 -8.41
N ASP A 53 1.14 -19.92 -8.98
CA ASP A 53 0.60 -19.32 -10.22
C ASP A 53 0.15 -17.88 -10.01
N VAL A 54 -0.35 -17.55 -8.81
CA VAL A 54 -0.79 -16.21 -8.42
C VAL A 54 -0.47 -15.93 -6.95
N LEU A 55 -0.15 -14.68 -6.65
CA LEU A 55 -0.07 -14.16 -5.30
C LEU A 55 -1.25 -13.22 -5.05
N HIS A 56 -2.02 -13.47 -4.00
CA HIS A 56 -3.06 -12.58 -3.51
C HIS A 56 -2.58 -11.90 -2.22
N SER A 57 -2.45 -10.57 -2.26
CA SER A 57 -2.21 -9.71 -1.09
C SER A 57 -3.52 -9.06 -0.64
N PRO A 58 -4.13 -9.47 0.48
CA PRO A 58 -5.44 -8.95 0.92
C PRO A 58 -5.34 -7.57 1.58
N TRP A 59 -4.31 -6.79 1.22
CA TRP A 59 -4.03 -5.44 1.72
C TRP A 59 -2.96 -4.77 0.85
N ILE A 60 -2.98 -3.45 0.80
CA ILE A 60 -2.05 -2.66 -0.02
C ILE A 60 -0.60 -2.75 0.46
N ALA A 61 -0.37 -2.92 1.77
CA ALA A 61 0.97 -3.00 2.35
C ALA A 61 1.74 -4.25 1.92
N GLY A 62 1.04 -5.26 1.38
CA GLY A 62 1.67 -6.45 0.82
C GLY A 62 1.95 -6.40 -0.68
N ALA A 63 1.66 -5.28 -1.35
CA ALA A 63 1.99 -5.11 -2.76
C ALA A 63 3.50 -5.21 -2.99
N MET A 64 3.90 -6.03 -3.96
CA MET A 64 5.28 -6.15 -4.42
C MET A 64 5.45 -5.33 -5.69
N LEU A 65 6.55 -4.58 -5.80
CA LEU A 65 6.86 -3.80 -7.02
C LEU A 65 7.23 -4.70 -8.20
N HIS A 66 7.88 -5.83 -7.92
CA HIS A 66 8.35 -6.79 -8.94
C HIS A 66 7.94 -8.21 -8.52
N PRO A 67 6.65 -8.56 -8.61
CA PRO A 67 6.21 -9.90 -8.28
C PRO A 67 6.65 -10.88 -9.38
N PRO A 68 7.14 -12.09 -9.03
CA PRO A 68 7.56 -13.09 -10.01
C PRO A 68 6.40 -13.85 -10.67
N CYS A 69 5.17 -13.63 -10.19
CA CYS A 69 3.93 -14.13 -10.77
C CYS A 69 2.87 -13.01 -10.74
N PRO A 70 1.73 -13.17 -11.42
CA PRO A 70 0.60 -12.26 -11.28
C PRO A 70 0.25 -11.99 -9.81
N LEU A 71 0.09 -10.70 -9.48
CA LEU A 71 -0.20 -10.22 -8.13
C LEU A 71 -1.58 -9.55 -8.09
N VAL A 72 -2.47 -10.10 -7.27
CA VAL A 72 -3.77 -9.50 -6.94
C VAL A 72 -3.63 -8.76 -5.62
N VAL A 73 -4.00 -7.48 -5.58
CA VAL A 73 -3.96 -6.67 -4.34
C VAL A 73 -5.36 -6.16 -4.02
N THR A 74 -5.84 -6.46 -2.81
CA THR A 74 -7.09 -5.87 -2.31
C THR A 74 -6.84 -4.50 -1.68
N ILE A 75 -7.59 -3.50 -2.14
CA ILE A 75 -7.59 -2.15 -1.57
C ILE A 75 -8.86 -1.97 -0.73
N HIS A 76 -8.69 -1.90 0.61
CA HIS A 76 -9.80 -1.75 1.57
C HIS A 76 -10.34 -0.34 1.69
N ASP A 77 -9.46 0.64 1.54
CA ASP A 77 -9.85 2.03 1.54
C ASP A 77 -9.01 2.83 0.55
N LEU A 78 -9.64 3.85 -0.02
CA LEU A 78 -8.97 4.87 -0.80
C LEU A 78 -8.89 6.13 0.06
N SER A 79 -8.29 6.02 1.25
CA SER A 79 -8.13 7.13 2.20
C SER A 79 -7.53 8.39 1.57
N TRP A 80 -6.69 8.25 0.55
CA TRP A 80 -6.12 9.36 -0.21
C TRP A 80 -7.14 10.10 -1.10
N LEU A 81 -8.19 9.42 -1.58
CA LEU A 81 -9.32 10.02 -2.30
C LEU A 81 -10.37 10.61 -1.37
N LYS A 82 -10.41 10.18 -0.10
CA LYS A 82 -11.37 10.71 0.87
C LYS A 82 -11.13 12.20 1.08
N ARG A 83 -12.24 12.95 1.18
CA ARG A 83 -12.17 14.38 1.51
C ARG A 83 -11.44 14.56 2.84
N PRO A 84 -10.69 15.66 3.05
CA PRO A 84 -9.97 15.88 4.29
C PRO A 84 -10.84 15.73 5.55
N SER A 85 -12.10 16.17 5.51
CA SER A 85 -13.07 16.01 6.60
C SER A 85 -13.41 14.55 6.93
N GLU A 86 -13.38 13.66 5.94
CA GLU A 86 -13.66 12.23 6.10
C GLU A 86 -12.42 11.46 6.60
N ARG A 87 -11.22 11.90 6.22
CA ARG A 87 -9.94 11.34 6.71
C ARG A 87 -9.72 11.51 8.22
N LEU A 88 -10.38 12.47 8.85
CA LEU A 88 -10.28 12.73 10.29
C LEU A 88 -11.22 11.82 11.11
N ARG A 89 -12.13 11.08 10.44
CA ARG A 89 -13.09 10.17 11.08
C ARG A 89 -12.54 8.76 11.31
N THR A 90 -11.34 8.44 10.82
CA THR A 90 -10.72 7.10 10.89
C THR A 90 -9.88 6.85 12.15
N GLY A 91 -10.11 7.61 13.21
CA GLY A 91 -9.41 7.49 14.51
C GLY A 91 -8.09 8.27 14.59
N LEU A 92 -7.64 8.52 15.83
CA LEU A 92 -6.51 9.42 16.14
C LEU A 92 -5.21 9.04 15.41
N ARG A 93 -4.88 7.74 15.36
CA ARG A 93 -3.64 7.26 14.72
C ARG A 93 -3.59 7.56 13.23
N MET A 94 -4.70 7.37 12.50
CA MET A 94 -4.77 7.68 11.08
C MET A 94 -4.80 9.19 10.83
N ARG A 95 -5.48 9.95 11.70
CA ARG A 95 -5.46 11.42 11.66
C ARG A 95 -4.04 11.98 11.79
N LEU A 96 -3.24 11.49 12.74
CA LEU A 96 -1.84 11.90 12.91
C LEU A 96 -0.98 11.56 11.69
N ARG A 97 -1.14 10.36 11.12
CA ARG A 97 -0.45 9.95 9.88
C ARG A 97 -0.78 10.88 8.70
N HIS A 98 -2.06 11.21 8.50
CA HIS A 98 -2.46 12.13 7.45
C HIS A 98 -1.87 13.54 7.64
N LEU A 99 -1.82 14.03 8.87
CA LEU A 99 -1.20 15.33 9.18
C LEU A 99 0.30 15.33 8.91
N ALA A 100 1.01 14.26 9.30
CA ALA A 100 2.44 14.11 9.04
C ALA A 100 2.76 14.08 7.53
N VAL A 101 1.98 13.32 6.76
CA VAL A 101 2.10 13.30 5.28
C VAL A 101 1.83 14.69 4.68
N ALA A 102 0.79 15.38 5.13
CA ALA A 102 0.47 16.73 4.66
C ALA A 102 1.55 17.77 5.03
N ALA A 103 2.21 17.62 6.18
CA ALA A 103 3.34 18.46 6.57
C ALA A 103 4.56 18.19 5.66
N ALA A 104 4.90 16.93 5.42
CA ALA A 104 6.01 16.54 4.55
C ALA A 104 5.80 16.99 3.09
N ALA A 105 4.58 16.86 2.56
CA ALA A 105 4.25 17.33 1.22
C ALA A 105 4.40 18.86 1.09
N ARG A 106 3.93 19.63 2.09
CA ARG A 106 4.11 21.09 2.14
C ARG A 106 5.59 21.49 2.21
N ALA A 107 6.39 20.81 3.02
CA ALA A 107 7.83 21.05 3.08
C ALA A 107 8.53 20.78 1.73
N ARG A 108 8.14 19.72 1.03
CA ARG A 108 8.69 19.37 -0.30
C ARG A 108 8.31 20.37 -1.39
N LEU A 109 7.09 20.91 -1.35
CA LEU A 109 6.64 21.97 -2.26
C LEU A 109 7.31 23.32 -1.93
N GLY A 110 7.40 23.69 -0.65
CA GLY A 110 8.07 24.92 -0.22
C GLY A 110 9.60 24.91 -0.37
N ALA A 111 10.23 23.74 -0.40
CA ALA A 111 11.65 23.61 -0.73
C ALA A 111 11.93 23.82 -2.23
N ARG A 112 10.98 23.50 -3.12
CA ARG A 112 11.10 23.75 -4.57
C ARG A 112 10.99 25.24 -4.92
N ASP A 113 10.18 25.99 -4.18
CA ASP A 113 9.93 27.41 -4.45
C ASP A 113 11.12 28.32 -4.08
N ARG A 114 12.02 27.87 -3.19
CA ARG A 114 13.22 28.61 -2.79
C ARG A 114 14.44 28.41 -3.69
N GLY A 115 14.36 27.56 -4.72
CA GLY A 115 15.45 27.32 -5.67
C GLY A 115 15.38 28.15 -6.97
N GLY A 116 14.34 28.97 -7.14
CA GLY A 116 14.02 29.62 -8.43
C GLY A 116 14.49 31.07 -8.63
N ARG A 117 15.04 31.76 -7.61
CA ARG A 117 15.58 33.12 -7.78
C ARG A 117 17.09 33.06 -7.97
N ARG A 118 17.55 32.81 -9.21
CA ARG A 118 18.90 33.23 -9.61
C ARG A 118 18.82 34.69 -10.04
N SER A 119 19.58 35.50 -9.30
CA SER A 119 20.02 36.85 -9.56
C SER A 119 20.24 37.17 -11.04
N GLY A 120 19.37 38.01 -11.58
CA GLY A 120 19.65 38.85 -12.74
C GLY A 120 19.30 40.28 -12.33
N ASP A 121 20.30 41.03 -11.88
CA ASP A 121 20.24 42.49 -11.82
C ASP A 121 21.57 43.02 -12.36
N VAL A 122 21.50 43.51 -13.58
CA VAL A 122 22.49 44.38 -14.23
C VAL A 122 22.27 45.78 -13.66
N PRO A 123 23.32 46.50 -13.24
CA PRO A 123 23.27 47.95 -13.25
C PRO A 123 24.14 48.52 -14.37
N ALA A 124 23.59 49.56 -14.97
CA ALA A 124 24.00 50.26 -16.16
C ALA A 124 25.36 50.96 -16.04
N HIS A 125 26.03 51.09 -17.19
CA HIS A 125 27.07 52.10 -17.43
C HIS A 125 26.52 53.51 -17.21
N PRO A 126 27.38 54.42 -16.71
CA PRO A 126 27.39 55.78 -17.24
C PRO A 126 28.82 56.24 -17.58
N GLY A 127 28.94 56.98 -18.69
CA GLY A 127 30.05 57.90 -18.98
C GLY A 127 31.24 57.30 -19.70
#